data_AF-A0A069DFC5-F1
#
_entry.id   AF-A0A069DFC5-F1
#
_cell.length_a   1.000
_cell.length_b   1.000
_cell.length_c   1.000
_cell.angle_alpha   90.00
_cell.angle_beta   90.00
_cell.angle_gamma   90.00
#
_symmetry.space_group_name_H-M   'P 1'
#
loop_
_entity.id
_entity.type
_entity.pdbx_description
1 polymer ?
#
loop_
_entity_poly.entity_id
_entity_poly.type
_entity_poly.pdbx_seq_one_letter_code
_entity_poly.pdbx_strand_id
1 'polypeptide(L)'
;MEVNKAYMDDAGLVDIKRGYMEHDLEFICVCCGERIEKGVIYPVDGVLYEAFRYVQIHIEQEHGSVFEYLISLDKSVSGLSDIQRKLLAKFYEGKKDADIQKELGTGSTSTIRNHRFVLKEKERQAKVLLAVMELLSEHDPNRPVELAAPISKRAGHDDDRYSITTSEQEKVLKKYFPHGVDGPLKTFSMQEKHRIIVMNELAKRFIPGVVYSEPEVNRMLEQVYEDYVTIRRYMVDYGILSREEDGSRYVLTDSIGTEDKKMNRREELQQQAKEVKTEAGVYQIRNKQNGKLYVASTPNLKSINGQQFMLNMGSHRNRALQQEWAELGEHAFEIEVLEKLKVPEGNPFFDAKDALKKLEASWLEKLSPYEPNGYNTL
;
A
#
# COMPACT_ATOMS: atom_id res chain seq x y z
N MET A 1 -2.29 -13.07 9.25
CA MET A 1 -1.23 -12.35 8.51
C MET A 1 -1.94 -11.32 7.68
N GLU A 2 -1.73 -10.04 7.96
CA GLU A 2 -2.25 -8.99 7.07
C GLU A 2 -1.50 -9.14 5.75
N VAL A 3 -2.22 -9.57 4.70
CA VAL A 3 -1.67 -9.65 3.36
C VAL A 3 -1.26 -8.25 2.97
N ASN A 4 0.04 -8.02 2.79
CA ASN A 4 0.53 -6.74 2.33
C ASN A 4 0.30 -6.67 0.81
N LYS A 5 -0.97 -6.45 0.45
CA LYS A 5 -1.52 -6.49 -0.92
C LYS A 5 -0.69 -5.67 -1.92
N ALA A 6 -0.03 -4.63 -1.44
CA ALA A 6 0.83 -3.73 -2.21
C ALA A 6 1.93 -4.45 -3.00
N TYR A 7 2.65 -5.42 -2.41
CA TYR A 7 3.80 -6.03 -3.11
C TYR A 7 3.40 -7.04 -4.19
N MET A 8 2.21 -7.64 -4.08
CA MET A 8 1.68 -8.51 -5.13
C MET A 8 1.08 -7.73 -6.28
N ASP A 9 0.49 -6.56 -6.01
CA ASP A 9 -0.08 -5.70 -7.05
C ASP A 9 1.01 -5.13 -7.98
N ASP A 10 2.22 -4.89 -7.45
CA ASP A 10 3.38 -4.39 -8.21
C ASP A 10 4.20 -5.51 -8.90
N ALA A 11 4.02 -6.77 -8.50
CA ALA A 11 4.83 -7.89 -8.96
C ALA A 11 4.30 -8.53 -10.25
N GLY A 12 5.19 -8.80 -11.21
CA GLY A 12 4.83 -9.55 -12.41
C GLY A 12 4.53 -11.02 -12.12
N LEU A 13 3.87 -11.72 -13.06
CA LEU A 13 3.55 -13.15 -12.90
C LEU A 13 4.78 -14.02 -12.64
N VAL A 14 5.94 -13.67 -13.21
CA VAL A 14 7.21 -14.38 -12.98
C VAL A 14 7.68 -14.19 -11.53
N ASP A 15 7.59 -12.97 -11.02
CA ASP A 15 7.98 -12.61 -9.65
C ASP A 15 7.12 -13.31 -8.61
N ILE A 16 5.80 -13.30 -8.82
CA ILE A 16 4.84 -14.00 -7.96
C ILE A 16 5.17 -15.50 -7.90
N LYS A 17 5.52 -16.12 -9.03
CA LYS A 17 5.85 -17.56 -9.07
C LYS A 17 7.15 -17.92 -8.37
N ARG A 18 8.16 -17.05 -8.41
CA ARG A 18 9.43 -17.26 -7.70
C ARG A 18 9.39 -16.79 -6.24
N GLY A 19 8.40 -15.97 -5.88
CA GLY A 19 8.17 -15.45 -4.53
C GLY A 19 8.94 -14.18 -4.19
N TYR A 20 9.67 -13.60 -5.15
CA TYR A 20 10.44 -12.38 -4.96
C TYR A 20 10.53 -11.55 -6.26
N MET A 21 10.62 -10.23 -6.10
CA MET A 21 11.03 -9.29 -7.14
C MET A 21 12.53 -9.07 -7.06
N GLU A 22 13.15 -8.81 -8.20
CA GLU A 22 14.58 -8.56 -8.29
C GLU A 22 14.82 -7.16 -8.85
N HIS A 23 15.59 -6.38 -8.11
CA HIS A 23 16.09 -5.08 -8.51
C HIS A 23 17.62 -5.11 -8.60
N ASP A 24 18.23 -4.03 -9.07
CA ASP A 24 19.67 -3.97 -9.32
C ASP A 24 20.50 -4.27 -8.07
N LEU A 25 20.07 -3.75 -6.91
CA LEU A 25 20.80 -3.85 -5.64
C LEU A 25 20.15 -4.76 -4.60
N GLU A 26 18.96 -5.32 -4.87
CA GLU A 26 18.23 -6.09 -3.87
C GLU A 26 17.23 -7.09 -4.45
N PHE A 27 16.78 -8.00 -3.60
CA PHE A 27 15.60 -8.81 -3.77
C PHE A 27 14.52 -8.36 -2.80
N ILE A 28 13.25 -8.32 -3.25
CA ILE A 28 12.11 -8.00 -2.38
C ILE A 28 11.21 -9.22 -2.33
N CYS A 29 10.93 -9.75 -1.15
CA CYS A 29 9.97 -10.85 -0.99
C CYS A 29 8.56 -10.37 -1.36
N VAL A 30 7.91 -11.04 -2.32
CA VAL A 30 6.54 -10.71 -2.75
C VAL A 30 5.52 -11.08 -1.67
N CYS A 31 5.88 -11.97 -0.75
CA CYS A 31 4.98 -12.44 0.29
C CYS A 31 4.86 -11.44 1.45
N CYS A 32 5.98 -10.90 1.94
CA CYS A 32 6.01 -10.04 3.13
C CYS A 32 6.62 -8.65 2.91
N GLY A 33 7.30 -8.41 1.79
CA GLY A 33 7.99 -7.15 1.50
C GLY A 33 9.40 -7.03 2.06
N GLU A 34 9.95 -8.10 2.65
CA GLU A 34 11.33 -8.11 3.17
C GLU A 34 12.34 -7.79 2.06
N ARG A 35 13.28 -6.89 2.35
CA ARG A 35 14.30 -6.42 1.39
C ARG A 35 15.64 -7.07 1.72
N ILE A 36 16.25 -7.67 0.71
CA ILE A 36 17.46 -8.47 0.82
C ILE A 36 18.49 -7.87 -0.13
N GLU A 37 19.43 -7.12 0.44
CA GLU A 37 20.48 -6.42 -0.28
C GLU A 37 21.49 -7.39 -0.91
N LYS A 38 21.81 -7.17 -2.19
CA LYS A 38 22.82 -7.92 -2.96
C LYS A 38 24.23 -7.53 -2.50
N GLY A 39 25.16 -8.47 -2.55
CA GLY A 39 26.53 -8.27 -2.07
C GLY A 39 26.70 -8.41 -0.55
N VAL A 40 25.61 -8.51 0.21
CA VAL A 40 25.61 -8.87 1.63
C VAL A 40 25.56 -10.39 1.79
N ILE A 41 26.26 -10.90 2.80
CA ILE A 41 26.27 -12.31 3.18
C ILE A 41 25.41 -12.48 4.44
N TYR A 42 24.43 -13.37 4.36
CA TYR A 42 23.43 -13.60 5.40
C TYR A 42 23.71 -14.92 6.13
N PRO A 43 23.89 -14.90 7.47
CA PRO A 43 24.06 -16.11 8.26
C PRO A 43 22.71 -16.76 8.58
N VAL A 44 22.54 -18.04 8.23
CA VAL A 44 21.39 -18.87 8.63
C VAL A 44 21.92 -20.19 9.17
N ASP A 45 21.56 -20.52 10.42
CA ASP A 45 21.97 -21.76 11.10
C ASP A 45 23.49 -22.05 11.05
N GLY A 46 24.30 -21.00 11.14
CA GLY A 46 25.76 -21.09 11.10
C GLY A 46 26.36 -21.24 9.69
N VAL A 47 25.54 -21.23 8.64
CA VAL A 47 25.99 -21.21 7.24
C VAL A 47 25.80 -19.81 6.65
N LEU A 48 26.80 -19.38 5.88
CA LEU A 48 26.80 -18.07 5.22
C LEU A 48 26.25 -18.20 3.80
N TYR A 49 25.21 -17.43 3.48
CA TYR A 49 24.54 -17.44 2.18
C TYR A 49 24.64 -16.08 1.48
N GLU A 50 24.79 -16.11 0.17
CA GLU A 50 24.61 -14.93 -0.67
C GLU A 50 23.12 -14.53 -0.72
N ALA A 51 22.84 -13.23 -0.89
CA ALA A 51 21.50 -12.65 -1.01
C ALA A 51 20.51 -13.46 -1.87
N PHE A 52 20.93 -13.95 -3.04
CA PHE A 52 20.07 -14.77 -3.91
C PHE A 52 19.63 -16.08 -3.25
N ARG A 53 20.55 -16.78 -2.55
CA ARG A 53 20.18 -18.00 -1.84
C ARG A 53 19.40 -17.69 -0.58
N TYR A 54 19.73 -16.59 0.09
CA TYR A 54 19.04 -16.15 1.29
C TYR A 54 17.57 -15.83 1.04
N VAL A 55 17.20 -15.15 -0.07
CA VAL A 55 15.78 -14.89 -0.36
C VAL A 55 14.95 -16.16 -0.53
N GLN A 56 15.53 -17.21 -1.11
CA GLN A 56 14.87 -18.51 -1.22
C GLN A 56 14.66 -19.15 0.14
N ILE A 57 15.70 -19.11 1.00
CA ILE A 57 15.64 -19.64 2.37
C ILE A 57 14.60 -18.87 3.20
N HIS A 58 14.59 -17.55 3.11
CA HIS A 58 13.60 -16.70 3.76
C HIS A 58 12.18 -17.11 3.38
N ILE A 59 11.90 -17.29 2.08
CA ILE A 59 10.59 -17.77 1.61
C ILE A 59 10.28 -19.15 2.21
N GLU A 60 11.22 -20.09 2.15
CA GLU A 60 11.06 -21.44 2.69
C GLU A 60 10.75 -21.45 4.21
N GLN A 61 11.42 -20.60 4.99
CA GLN A 61 11.30 -20.56 6.45
C GLN A 61 10.09 -19.76 6.93
N GLU A 62 9.82 -18.60 6.34
CA GLU A 62 8.77 -17.68 6.80
C GLU A 62 7.42 -17.95 6.13
N HIS A 63 7.42 -18.54 4.93
CA HIS A 63 6.22 -18.69 4.10
C HIS A 63 5.97 -20.13 3.63
N GLY A 64 6.89 -21.06 3.91
CA GLY A 64 6.86 -22.41 3.37
C GLY A 64 7.14 -22.39 1.86
N SER A 65 6.33 -23.07 1.06
CA SER A 65 6.44 -22.92 -0.40
C SER A 65 5.66 -21.71 -0.91
N VAL A 66 6.13 -21.10 -2.01
CA VAL A 66 5.37 -20.07 -2.74
C VAL A 66 3.96 -20.55 -3.07
N PHE A 67 3.82 -21.82 -3.44
CA PHE A 67 2.51 -22.40 -3.73
C PHE A 67 1.58 -22.41 -2.51
N GLU A 68 2.05 -22.92 -1.37
CA GLU A 68 1.29 -22.94 -0.12
C GLU A 68 0.90 -21.54 0.32
N TYR A 69 1.85 -20.60 0.22
CA TYR A 69 1.58 -19.19 0.50
C TYR A 69 0.44 -18.65 -0.37
N LEU A 70 0.52 -18.81 -1.70
CA LEU A 70 -0.49 -18.29 -2.64
C LEU A 70 -1.89 -18.89 -2.42
N ILE A 71 -1.99 -20.18 -2.12
CA ILE A 71 -3.29 -20.80 -1.84
C ILE A 71 -3.81 -20.47 -0.43
N SER A 72 -2.95 -20.02 0.49
CA SER A 72 -3.36 -19.58 1.83
C SER A 72 -3.98 -18.19 1.84
N LEU A 73 -3.76 -17.39 0.78
CA LEU A 73 -4.26 -16.03 0.66
C LEU A 73 -5.78 -15.95 0.74
N ASP A 74 -6.25 -14.82 1.27
CA ASP A 74 -7.65 -14.50 1.39
C ASP A 74 -8.38 -14.59 0.05
N LYS A 75 -9.67 -14.92 0.11
CA LYS A 75 -10.52 -15.05 -1.09
C LYS A 75 -10.58 -13.76 -1.92
N SER A 76 -10.44 -12.59 -1.28
CA SER A 76 -10.40 -11.29 -1.96
C SER A 76 -9.15 -11.12 -2.84
N VAL A 77 -8.08 -11.84 -2.55
CA VAL A 77 -6.80 -11.79 -3.27
C VAL A 77 -6.70 -12.96 -4.25
N SER A 78 -6.89 -14.19 -3.78
CA SER A 78 -6.72 -15.40 -4.60
C SER A 78 -7.94 -15.76 -5.46
N GLY A 79 -9.13 -15.25 -5.11
CA GLY A 79 -10.40 -15.66 -5.74
C GLY A 79 -10.83 -17.11 -5.42
N LEU A 80 -10.11 -17.82 -4.54
CA LEU A 80 -10.34 -19.22 -4.22
C LEU A 80 -11.27 -19.39 -3.01
N SER A 81 -12.20 -20.36 -3.09
CA SER A 81 -12.98 -20.82 -1.94
C SER A 81 -12.17 -21.79 -1.07
N ASP A 82 -12.60 -22.02 0.18
CA ASP A 82 -11.95 -22.97 1.09
C ASP A 82 -11.83 -24.38 0.51
N ILE A 83 -12.87 -24.84 -0.20
CA ILE A 83 -12.87 -26.15 -0.86
C ILE A 83 -11.85 -26.15 -2.00
N GLN A 84 -11.74 -25.07 -2.78
CA GLN A 84 -10.77 -24.97 -3.87
C GLN A 84 -9.33 -24.95 -3.35
N ARG A 85 -9.06 -24.23 -2.24
CA ARG A 85 -7.75 -24.23 -1.57
C ARG A 85 -7.32 -25.63 -1.16
N LYS A 86 -8.20 -26.36 -0.46
CA LYS A 86 -7.96 -27.75 -0.03
C LYS A 86 -7.72 -28.69 -1.22
N LEU A 87 -8.51 -28.56 -2.28
CA LEU A 87 -8.34 -29.38 -3.49
C LEU A 87 -7.01 -29.08 -4.20
N LEU A 88 -6.65 -27.80 -4.35
CA LEU A 88 -5.39 -27.39 -4.98
C LEU A 88 -4.18 -27.92 -4.21
N ALA A 89 -4.20 -27.86 -2.87
CA ALA A 89 -3.16 -28.47 -2.04
C ALA A 89 -2.96 -29.96 -2.36
N LYS A 90 -4.06 -30.73 -2.44
CA LYS A 90 -4.01 -32.15 -2.77
C LYS A 90 -3.58 -32.44 -4.21
N PHE A 91 -3.94 -31.58 -5.15
CA PHE A 91 -3.47 -31.68 -6.53
C PHE A 91 -1.96 -31.42 -6.62
N TYR A 92 -1.43 -30.49 -5.84
CA TYR A 92 -0.01 -30.19 -5.76
C TYR A 92 0.80 -31.33 -5.12
N GLU A 93 0.23 -32.01 -4.12
CA GLU A 93 0.77 -33.27 -3.57
C GLU A 93 0.77 -34.43 -4.60
N GLY A 94 0.15 -34.27 -5.79
CA GLY A 94 0.08 -35.31 -6.82
C GLY A 94 -0.93 -36.43 -6.55
N LYS A 95 -1.87 -36.21 -5.62
CA LYS A 95 -2.87 -37.23 -5.23
C LYS A 95 -3.87 -37.53 -6.34
N LYS A 96 -4.33 -38.79 -6.40
CA LYS A 96 -5.38 -39.23 -7.33
C LYS A 96 -6.75 -38.85 -6.81
N ASP A 97 -7.70 -38.65 -7.71
CA ASP A 97 -9.05 -38.17 -7.37
C ASP A 97 -9.78 -39.09 -6.36
N ALA A 98 -9.51 -40.39 -6.38
CA ALA A 98 -10.09 -41.35 -5.42
C ALA A 98 -9.54 -41.15 -3.99
N ASP A 99 -8.26 -40.82 -3.85
CA ASP A 99 -7.63 -40.60 -2.55
C ASP A 99 -8.05 -39.25 -1.96
N ILE A 100 -8.17 -38.23 -2.82
CA ILE A 100 -8.67 -36.91 -2.44
C ILE A 100 -10.12 -36.99 -1.94
N GLN A 101 -10.96 -37.81 -2.58
CA GLN A 101 -12.36 -38.02 -2.15
C GLN A 101 -12.43 -38.64 -0.76
N LYS A 102 -11.57 -39.62 -0.47
CA LYS A 102 -11.50 -40.26 0.85
C LYS A 102 -11.00 -39.30 1.93
N GLU A 103 -9.96 -38.51 1.64
CA GLU A 103 -9.36 -37.59 2.61
C GLU A 103 -10.26 -36.40 2.94
N LEU A 104 -10.90 -35.79 1.94
CA LEU A 104 -11.73 -34.60 2.17
C LEU A 104 -13.14 -34.95 2.64
N GLY A 105 -13.60 -36.20 2.43
CA GLY A 105 -14.95 -36.63 2.80
C GLY A 105 -16.07 -35.87 2.08
N THR A 106 -15.74 -35.10 1.03
CA THR A 106 -16.68 -34.25 0.29
C THR A 106 -16.94 -34.80 -1.10
N GLY A 107 -18.20 -35.11 -1.40
CA GLY A 107 -18.67 -35.42 -2.75
C GLY A 107 -18.20 -36.77 -3.32
N SER A 108 -18.33 -36.91 -4.64
CA SER A 108 -17.93 -38.10 -5.41
C SER A 108 -16.60 -37.87 -6.15
N THR A 109 -15.96 -38.94 -6.65
CA THR A 109 -14.79 -38.81 -7.52
C THR A 109 -15.08 -37.99 -8.78
N SER A 110 -16.33 -38.03 -9.28
CA SER A 110 -16.81 -37.18 -10.39
C SER A 110 -16.86 -35.70 -10.00
N THR A 111 -17.18 -35.38 -8.75
CA THR A 111 -17.19 -34.00 -8.22
C THR A 111 -15.78 -33.41 -8.24
N ILE A 112 -14.76 -34.18 -7.86
CA ILE A 112 -13.36 -33.74 -7.87
C ILE A 112 -12.85 -33.53 -9.30
N ARG A 113 -13.18 -34.44 -10.22
CA ARG A 113 -12.89 -34.26 -11.65
C ARG A 113 -13.51 -32.98 -12.21
N ASN A 114 -14.76 -32.70 -11.84
CA ASN A 114 -15.43 -31.48 -12.23
C ASN A 114 -14.71 -30.23 -11.66
N HIS A 115 -14.32 -30.24 -10.39
CA HIS A 115 -13.53 -29.14 -9.82
C HIS A 115 -12.21 -28.91 -10.56
N ARG A 116 -11.49 -29.98 -10.92
CA ARG A 116 -10.25 -29.88 -11.73
C ARG A 116 -10.51 -29.23 -13.09
N PHE A 117 -11.57 -29.66 -13.77
CA PHE A 117 -11.97 -29.09 -15.06
C PHE A 117 -12.31 -27.59 -14.93
N VAL A 118 -13.12 -27.23 -13.94
CA VAL A 118 -13.52 -25.83 -13.69
C VAL A 118 -12.31 -24.96 -13.33
N LEU A 119 -11.38 -25.46 -12.51
CA LEU A 119 -10.14 -24.72 -12.18
C LEU A 119 -9.25 -24.53 -13.42
N LYS A 120 -9.14 -25.54 -14.29
CA LYS A 120 -8.42 -25.43 -15.56
C LYS A 120 -9.07 -24.44 -16.54
N GLU A 121 -10.39 -24.38 -16.54
CA GLU A 121 -11.13 -23.40 -17.32
C GLU A 121 -10.90 -21.97 -16.79
N LYS A 122 -10.95 -21.79 -15.46
CA LYS A 122 -10.63 -20.51 -14.83
C LYS A 122 -9.20 -20.06 -15.11
N GLU A 123 -8.23 -20.97 -15.12
CA GLU A 123 -6.83 -20.66 -15.48
C GLU A 123 -6.75 -20.06 -16.90
N ARG A 124 -7.45 -20.65 -17.87
CA ARG A 124 -7.51 -20.13 -19.25
C ARG A 124 -8.18 -18.75 -19.30
N GLN A 125 -9.29 -18.57 -18.59
CA GLN A 125 -10.03 -17.31 -18.54
C GLN A 125 -9.20 -16.20 -17.89
N ALA A 126 -8.52 -16.50 -16.78
CA ALA A 126 -7.67 -15.55 -16.08
C ALA A 126 -6.50 -15.08 -16.96
N LYS A 127 -5.90 -15.99 -17.75
CA LYS A 127 -4.84 -15.63 -18.69
C LYS A 127 -5.31 -14.65 -19.77
N VAL A 128 -6.50 -14.89 -20.34
CA VAL A 128 -7.08 -13.98 -21.35
C VAL A 128 -7.46 -12.64 -20.71
N LEU A 129 -8.08 -12.67 -19.52
CA LEU A 129 -8.46 -11.47 -18.80
C LEU A 129 -7.25 -10.61 -18.45
N LEU A 130 -6.17 -11.22 -17.93
CA LEU A 130 -4.93 -10.51 -17.62
C LEU A 130 -4.39 -9.78 -18.86
N ALA A 131 -4.30 -10.47 -20.01
CA ALA A 131 -3.86 -9.87 -21.25
C ALA A 131 -4.75 -8.69 -21.71
N VAL A 132 -6.08 -8.81 -21.55
CA VAL A 132 -7.01 -7.71 -21.85
C VAL A 132 -6.77 -6.52 -20.93
N MET A 133 -6.55 -6.76 -19.63
CA MET A 133 -6.30 -5.69 -18.65
C MET A 133 -4.97 -4.97 -18.91
N GLU A 134 -3.92 -5.71 -19.25
CA GLU A 134 -2.62 -5.14 -19.61
C GLU A 134 -2.74 -4.22 -20.84
N LEU A 135 -3.37 -4.71 -21.93
CA LEU A 135 -3.61 -3.92 -23.14
C LEU A 135 -4.47 -2.66 -22.89
N LEU A 136 -5.47 -2.76 -22.01
CA LEU A 136 -6.26 -1.60 -21.61
C LEU A 136 -5.41 -0.55 -20.89
N SER A 137 -4.51 -1.00 -20.00
CA SER A 137 -3.61 -0.10 -19.27
C SER A 137 -2.59 0.58 -20.18
N GLU A 138 -2.09 -0.11 -21.19
CA GLU A 138 -1.14 0.42 -22.17
C GLU A 138 -1.76 1.52 -23.03
N HIS A 139 -3.07 1.42 -23.29
CA HIS A 139 -3.83 2.40 -24.07
C HIS A 139 -4.46 3.52 -23.23
N ASP A 140 -4.34 3.52 -21.90
CA ASP A 140 -4.90 4.56 -21.05
C ASP A 140 -4.04 5.84 -21.08
N PRO A 141 -4.51 6.95 -21.70
CA PRO A 141 -3.76 8.21 -21.74
C PRO A 141 -3.61 8.88 -20.36
N ASN A 142 -4.42 8.45 -19.38
CA ASN A 142 -4.37 8.93 -18.00
C ASN A 142 -3.60 7.99 -17.08
N ARG A 143 -2.97 6.92 -17.60
CA ARG A 143 -2.08 6.07 -16.79
C ARG A 143 -1.05 6.98 -16.09
N PRO A 144 -0.92 6.88 -14.76
CA PRO A 144 0.17 7.54 -14.05
C PRO A 144 1.48 7.09 -14.66
N VAL A 145 2.38 8.02 -14.98
CA VAL A 145 3.71 7.60 -15.43
C VAL A 145 4.34 6.85 -14.26
N GLU A 146 4.68 5.58 -14.46
CA GLU A 146 5.67 4.91 -13.63
C GLU A 146 7.00 5.62 -13.89
N LEU A 147 7.21 6.75 -13.21
CA LEU A 147 8.47 7.47 -13.21
C LEU A 147 9.47 6.51 -12.58
N ALA A 148 10.24 5.82 -13.41
CA ALA A 148 11.45 5.13 -13.00
C ALA A 148 12.51 6.19 -12.61
N ALA A 149 12.29 6.92 -11.51
CA ALA A 149 13.22 7.89 -10.93
C ALA A 149 12.74 8.43 -9.54
N PRO A 150 13.64 8.93 -8.68
CA PRO A 150 13.67 8.65 -7.24
C PRO A 150 12.83 9.59 -6.35
N ILE A 151 11.98 10.43 -6.94
CA ILE A 151 11.42 11.60 -6.23
C ILE A 151 10.12 11.26 -5.45
N SER A 152 9.45 10.15 -5.80
CA SER A 152 8.12 9.82 -5.27
C SER A 152 8.09 9.40 -3.79
N LYS A 153 9.15 8.80 -3.22
CA LYS A 153 9.07 8.15 -1.91
C LYS A 153 9.48 9.01 -0.69
N ARG A 154 9.57 10.34 -0.81
CA ARG A 154 9.82 11.24 0.35
C ARG A 154 8.58 11.95 0.91
N ALA A 155 7.45 11.96 0.21
CA ALA A 155 6.21 12.54 0.69
C ALA A 155 5.26 11.43 1.15
N GLY A 156 4.98 11.36 2.45
CA GLY A 156 3.80 10.65 2.91
C GLY A 156 2.56 11.28 2.27
N HIS A 157 1.73 10.43 1.66
CA HIS A 157 0.35 10.60 1.23
C HIS A 157 -0.14 12.01 0.81
N ASP A 158 -0.63 12.10 -0.44
CA ASP A 158 -1.36 13.22 -1.06
C ASP A 158 -0.59 14.54 -1.27
N ASP A 159 0.31 14.51 -2.25
CA ASP A 159 0.75 15.74 -2.93
C ASP A 159 0.41 15.65 -4.42
N ASP A 160 -0.66 16.35 -4.82
CA ASP A 160 -1.21 16.47 -6.20
C ASP A 160 -0.21 17.06 -7.21
N ARG A 161 1.02 17.37 -6.76
CA ARG A 161 2.13 17.81 -7.61
C ARG A 161 2.82 16.65 -8.35
N TYR A 162 2.67 15.41 -7.89
CA TYR A 162 3.30 14.22 -8.48
C TYR A 162 2.35 13.32 -9.28
N SER A 163 1.05 13.65 -9.31
CA SER A 163 0.04 13.06 -10.19
C SER A 163 0.26 13.54 -11.64
N ILE A 164 1.29 13.00 -12.30
CA ILE A 164 1.64 13.31 -13.69
C ILE A 164 1.18 12.13 -14.57
N THR A 165 0.28 12.40 -15.51
CA THR A 165 -0.13 11.41 -16.52
C THR A 165 0.85 11.37 -17.68
N THR A 166 0.88 10.25 -18.42
CA THR A 166 1.74 10.09 -19.60
C THR A 166 1.48 11.17 -20.65
N SER A 167 0.20 11.52 -20.86
CA SER A 167 -0.18 12.60 -21.77
C SER A 167 0.33 13.98 -21.32
N GLU A 168 0.35 14.26 -20.03
CA GLU A 168 0.86 15.52 -19.48
C GLU A 168 2.38 15.61 -19.62
N GLN A 169 3.10 14.54 -19.29
CA GLN A 169 4.55 14.46 -19.48
C GLN A 169 4.95 14.70 -20.93
N GLU A 170 4.33 14.00 -21.89
CA GLU A 170 4.67 14.18 -23.32
C GLU A 170 4.45 15.60 -23.81
N LYS A 171 3.36 16.25 -23.39
CA LYS A 171 3.07 17.64 -23.76
C LYS A 171 4.11 18.60 -23.20
N VAL A 172 4.52 18.39 -21.94
CA VAL A 172 5.55 19.19 -21.28
C VAL A 172 6.90 18.99 -21.96
N LEU A 173 7.30 17.75 -22.22
CA LEU A 173 8.58 17.47 -22.90
C LEU A 173 8.61 18.06 -24.31
N LYS A 174 7.56 17.90 -25.13
CA LYS A 174 7.47 18.53 -26.46
C LYS A 174 7.52 20.07 -26.40
N LYS A 175 6.99 20.67 -25.33
CA LYS A 175 6.98 22.13 -25.14
C LYS A 175 8.37 22.68 -24.82
N TYR A 176 9.14 21.99 -23.97
CA TYR A 176 10.43 22.48 -23.47
C TYR A 176 11.65 21.93 -24.23
N PHE A 177 11.51 20.79 -24.93
CA PHE A 177 12.53 20.17 -25.78
C PHE A 177 12.13 20.22 -27.27
N PRO A 178 12.31 21.38 -27.96
CA PRO A 178 11.87 21.54 -29.36
C PRO A 178 12.63 20.66 -30.35
N HIS A 179 13.81 20.15 -29.97
CA HIS A 179 14.68 19.31 -30.80
C HIS A 179 14.77 17.85 -30.30
N GLY A 180 13.80 17.42 -29.49
CA GLY A 180 13.80 16.10 -28.85
C GLY A 180 14.46 16.10 -27.46
N VAL A 181 14.19 15.05 -26.68
CA VAL A 181 14.58 14.96 -25.25
C VAL A 181 16.08 14.97 -25.01
N ASP A 182 16.90 14.70 -26.03
CA ASP A 182 18.36 14.78 -26.00
C ASP A 182 18.90 16.18 -26.35
N GLY A 183 18.06 17.02 -26.95
CA GLY A 183 18.40 18.38 -27.36
C GLY A 183 18.41 19.40 -26.21
N PRO A 184 18.71 20.67 -26.53
CA PRO A 184 18.72 21.75 -25.54
C PRO A 184 17.31 22.18 -25.13
N LEU A 185 17.19 22.66 -23.89
CA LEU A 185 15.98 23.24 -23.34
C LEU A 185 15.72 24.62 -23.94
N LYS A 186 14.47 24.87 -24.33
CA LYS A 186 14.03 26.19 -24.82
C LYS A 186 14.08 27.28 -23.73
N THR A 187 13.70 26.92 -22.51
CA THR A 187 13.68 27.83 -21.35
C THR A 187 13.63 27.02 -20.07
N PHE A 188 14.19 27.59 -19.00
CA PHE A 188 14.11 27.01 -17.66
C PHE A 188 13.12 27.75 -16.73
N SER A 189 12.36 28.72 -17.27
CA SER A 189 11.25 29.37 -16.58
C SER A 189 9.98 28.55 -16.71
N MET A 190 9.72 27.69 -15.73
CA MET A 190 8.55 26.80 -15.72
C MET A 190 7.99 26.59 -14.32
N GLN A 191 6.71 26.22 -14.27
CA GLN A 191 6.02 25.81 -13.05
C GLN A 191 6.71 24.59 -12.43
N GLU A 192 6.61 24.46 -11.11
CA GLU A 192 7.27 23.40 -10.34
C GLU A 192 6.96 21.99 -10.88
N LYS A 193 5.69 21.70 -11.22
CA LYS A 193 5.27 20.42 -11.83
C LYS A 193 6.00 20.11 -13.15
N HIS A 194 6.12 21.09 -14.05
CA HIS A 194 6.88 20.91 -15.29
C HIS A 194 8.38 20.76 -15.04
N ARG A 195 8.91 21.45 -14.01
CA ARG A 195 10.32 21.34 -13.64
C ARG A 195 10.66 19.94 -13.19
N ILE A 196 9.81 19.31 -12.38
CA ILE A 196 9.95 17.91 -11.95
C ILE A 196 9.99 16.97 -13.17
N ILE A 197 9.09 17.15 -14.13
CA ILE A 197 9.04 16.35 -15.38
C ILE A 197 10.35 16.48 -16.17
N VAL A 198 10.79 17.72 -16.41
CA VAL A 198 12.04 17.99 -17.15
C VAL A 198 13.24 17.41 -16.39
N MET A 199 13.27 17.54 -15.07
CA MET A 199 14.36 17.04 -14.22
C MET A 199 14.44 15.52 -14.21
N ASN A 200 13.31 14.82 -14.13
CA ASN A 200 13.26 13.36 -14.25
C ASN A 200 13.73 12.89 -15.63
N GLU A 201 13.40 13.63 -16.70
CA GLU A 201 13.89 13.30 -18.04
C GLU A 201 15.41 13.51 -18.15
N LEU A 202 15.96 14.58 -17.56
CA LEU A 202 17.40 14.82 -17.51
C LEU A 202 18.15 13.78 -16.69
N ALA A 203 17.53 13.24 -15.63
CA ALA A 203 18.11 12.18 -14.82
C ALA A 203 18.49 10.94 -15.65
N LYS A 204 17.69 10.60 -16.68
CA LYS A 204 17.95 9.46 -17.58
C LYS A 204 19.25 9.57 -18.38
N ARG A 205 19.86 10.76 -18.46
CA ARG A 205 21.16 10.98 -19.11
C ARG A 205 22.34 10.56 -18.24
N PHE A 206 22.12 10.38 -16.94
CA PHE A 206 23.12 9.93 -15.99
C PHE A 206 23.03 8.41 -15.83
N ILE A 207 24.18 7.77 -15.63
CA ILE A 207 24.28 6.33 -15.43
C ILE A 207 24.16 6.05 -13.92
N PRO A 208 23.20 5.22 -13.48
CA PRO A 208 23.09 4.77 -12.09
C PRO A 208 24.40 4.18 -11.56
N GLY A 209 24.70 4.43 -10.28
CA GLY A 209 25.93 3.94 -9.62
C GLY A 209 27.25 4.57 -10.07
N VAL A 210 27.27 5.49 -11.04
CA VAL A 210 28.49 6.21 -11.45
C VAL A 210 28.70 7.46 -10.61
N VAL A 211 29.93 7.64 -10.11
CA VAL A 211 30.35 8.88 -9.44
C VAL A 211 30.89 9.86 -10.47
N TYR A 212 30.27 11.04 -10.51
CA TYR A 212 30.65 12.14 -11.37
C TYR A 212 31.33 13.25 -10.56
N SER A 213 32.32 13.90 -11.14
CA SER A 213 32.88 15.15 -10.62
C SER A 213 32.06 16.36 -11.06
N GLU A 214 32.18 17.48 -10.35
CA GLU A 214 31.51 18.74 -10.73
C GLU A 214 31.73 19.14 -12.20
N PRO A 215 32.95 19.07 -12.77
CA PRO A 215 33.18 19.40 -14.18
C PRO A 215 32.55 18.41 -15.17
N GLU A 216 32.30 17.16 -14.76
CA GLU A 216 31.60 16.17 -15.60
C GLU A 216 30.11 16.43 -15.63
N VAL A 217 29.52 16.71 -14.46
CA VAL A 217 28.11 17.14 -14.36
C VAL A 217 27.89 18.42 -15.16
N ASN A 218 28.78 19.40 -15.05
CA ASN A 218 28.67 20.66 -15.81
C ASN A 218 28.70 20.42 -17.31
N ARG A 219 29.65 19.63 -17.82
CA ARG A 219 29.74 19.31 -19.25
C ARG A 219 28.49 18.64 -19.80
N MET A 220 27.84 17.78 -19.00
CA MET A 220 26.58 17.14 -19.39
C MET A 220 25.41 18.13 -19.41
N LEU A 221 25.35 19.04 -18.44
CA LEU A 221 24.26 20.01 -18.31
C LEU A 221 24.44 21.24 -19.22
N GLU A 222 25.66 21.60 -19.61
CA GLU A 222 25.97 22.66 -20.58
C GLU A 222 25.35 22.37 -21.96
N GLN A 223 25.26 21.10 -22.34
CA GLN A 223 24.60 20.68 -23.58
C GLN A 223 23.08 20.82 -23.52
N VAL A 224 22.53 20.96 -22.32
CA VAL A 224 21.09 21.04 -22.06
C VAL A 224 20.64 22.49 -21.96
N TYR A 225 21.36 23.33 -21.22
CA TYR A 225 20.98 24.72 -21.00
C TYR A 225 22.18 25.58 -20.61
N GLU A 226 22.20 26.85 -21.05
CA GLU A 226 23.29 27.79 -20.78
C GLU A 226 23.52 28.01 -19.28
N ASP A 227 22.45 28.07 -18.49
CA ASP A 227 22.51 28.13 -17.04
C ASP A 227 22.47 26.73 -16.41
N TYR A 228 23.51 25.95 -16.70
CA TYR A 228 23.70 24.60 -16.18
C TYR A 228 23.87 24.56 -14.66
N VAL A 229 24.33 25.66 -14.04
CA VAL A 229 24.51 25.78 -12.59
C VAL A 229 23.15 25.74 -11.89
N THR A 230 22.16 26.44 -12.43
CA THR A 230 20.79 26.39 -11.92
C THR A 230 20.19 24.99 -12.06
N ILE A 231 20.38 24.32 -13.21
CA ILE A 231 19.89 22.95 -13.39
C ILE A 231 20.53 22.00 -12.36
N ARG A 232 21.85 22.06 -12.20
CA ARG A 232 22.59 21.24 -11.23
C ARG A 232 22.07 21.43 -9.82
N ARG A 233 21.82 22.69 -9.42
CA ARG A 233 21.25 23.00 -8.10
C ARG A 233 19.88 22.36 -7.93
N TYR A 234 18.99 22.48 -8.92
CA TYR A 234 17.66 21.85 -8.83
C TYR A 234 17.72 20.32 -8.85
N MET A 235 18.66 19.70 -9.56
CA MET A 235 18.84 18.25 -9.50
C MET A 235 19.24 17.78 -8.09
N VAL A 236 20.00 18.59 -7.35
CA VAL A 236 20.33 18.31 -5.95
C VAL A 236 19.15 18.64 -5.02
N ASP A 237 18.50 19.79 -5.20
CA ASP A 237 17.37 20.24 -4.38
C ASP A 237 16.19 19.25 -4.47
N TYR A 238 15.94 18.68 -5.65
CA TYR A 238 14.93 17.64 -5.87
C TYR A 238 15.40 16.21 -5.49
N GLY A 239 16.64 16.06 -5.03
CA GLY A 239 17.18 14.78 -4.56
C GLY A 239 17.51 13.78 -5.67
N ILE A 240 17.60 14.22 -6.92
CA ILE A 240 17.97 13.39 -8.08
C ILE A 240 19.47 13.09 -8.07
N LEU A 241 20.28 14.10 -7.74
CA LEU A 241 21.71 13.97 -7.51
C LEU A 241 22.02 14.18 -6.04
N SER A 242 22.76 13.26 -5.44
CA SER A 242 23.46 13.49 -4.18
C SER A 242 24.80 14.17 -4.45
N ARG A 243 25.27 15.01 -3.54
CA ARG A 243 26.61 15.63 -3.62
C ARG A 243 27.33 15.58 -2.27
N GLU A 244 28.64 15.45 -2.28
CA GLU A 244 29.48 15.69 -1.09
C GLU A 244 29.49 17.18 -0.73
N GLU A 245 29.69 17.54 0.55
CA GLU A 245 29.66 18.92 1.02
C GLU A 245 30.72 19.82 0.35
N ASP A 246 31.83 19.21 -0.07
CA ASP A 246 32.93 19.85 -0.79
C ASP A 246 32.67 20.01 -2.30
N GLY A 247 31.56 19.48 -2.81
CA GLY A 247 31.19 19.52 -4.23
C GLY A 247 32.04 18.61 -5.13
N SER A 248 32.93 17.79 -4.56
CA SER A 248 33.88 17.00 -5.35
C SER A 248 33.24 15.83 -6.07
N ARG A 249 32.12 15.32 -5.55
CA ARG A 249 31.41 14.14 -6.06
C ARG A 249 29.92 14.34 -6.13
N TYR A 250 29.36 13.84 -7.22
CA TYR A 250 27.93 13.77 -7.52
C TYR A 250 27.59 12.34 -7.89
N VAL A 251 26.50 11.80 -7.35
CA VAL A 251 26.02 10.45 -7.69
C VAL A 251 24.52 10.54 -7.93
N LEU A 252 24.03 9.83 -8.95
CA LEU A 252 22.60 9.63 -9.11
C LEU A 252 22.07 8.97 -7.84
N THR A 253 21.06 9.58 -7.22
CA THR A 253 20.43 8.98 -6.06
C THR A 253 19.63 7.78 -6.55
N ASP A 254 20.25 6.60 -6.55
CA ASP A 254 19.52 5.35 -6.60
C ASP A 254 18.53 5.37 -5.43
N SER A 255 17.35 4.80 -5.62
CA SER A 255 16.20 4.88 -4.71
C SER A 255 16.41 4.15 -3.37
N ILE A 256 17.57 4.33 -2.73
CA ILE A 256 17.99 3.82 -1.43
C ILE A 256 18.72 4.96 -0.72
N GLY A 257 18.11 5.48 0.35
CA GLY A 257 18.74 6.48 1.19
C GLY A 257 19.68 5.85 2.22
N THR A 258 20.76 6.57 2.54
CA THR A 258 21.50 6.65 3.82
C THR A 258 22.79 7.44 3.51
N GLU A 259 23.24 8.49 4.21
CA GLU A 259 22.98 9.03 5.54
C GLU A 259 23.26 10.55 5.49
N ASP A 260 22.33 11.40 5.94
CA ASP A 260 22.63 12.33 7.04
C ASP A 260 21.33 12.96 7.61
N LYS A 261 21.34 13.20 8.92
CA LYS A 261 20.21 13.54 9.81
C LYS A 261 19.22 12.41 10.10
N LYS A 262 19.72 11.39 10.81
CA LYS A 262 19.00 10.85 11.97
C LYS A 262 18.79 11.98 13.00
N MET A 263 17.71 12.74 12.86
CA MET A 263 17.06 13.36 14.02
C MET A 263 15.54 13.19 13.87
N ASN A 264 15.05 12.15 14.55
CA ASN A 264 13.79 12.12 15.26
C ASN A 264 12.48 12.49 14.58
N ARG A 265 12.25 12.17 13.31
CA ARG A 265 10.87 12.22 12.79
C ARG A 265 9.98 11.11 13.39
N ARG A 266 10.53 9.93 13.69
CA ARG A 266 9.80 8.84 14.33
C ARG A 266 9.56 9.11 15.81
N GLU A 267 10.51 9.71 16.51
CA GLU A 267 10.31 10.15 17.90
C GLU A 267 9.42 11.39 17.96
N GLU A 268 9.55 12.39 17.08
CA GLU A 268 8.60 13.52 16.98
C GLU A 268 7.20 13.07 16.61
N LEU A 269 7.01 12.10 15.72
CA LEU A 269 5.68 11.56 15.41
C LEU A 269 5.14 10.69 16.56
N GLN A 270 6.00 9.96 17.28
CA GLN A 270 5.60 9.25 18.51
C GLN A 270 5.31 10.22 19.66
N GLN A 271 5.99 11.37 19.71
CA GLN A 271 5.82 12.40 20.72
C GLN A 271 4.60 13.26 20.40
N GLN A 272 4.35 13.61 19.14
CA GLN A 272 3.11 14.20 18.65
C GLN A 272 1.92 13.23 18.81
N ALA A 273 2.08 11.93 18.56
CA ALA A 273 1.04 10.93 18.83
C ALA A 273 0.80 10.71 20.34
N LYS A 274 1.83 10.88 21.18
CA LYS A 274 1.70 10.90 22.65
C LYS A 274 1.11 12.22 23.18
N GLU A 275 1.31 13.33 22.48
CA GLU A 275 0.82 14.67 22.84
C GLU A 275 -0.61 14.93 22.36
N VAL A 276 -1.09 14.24 21.32
CA VAL A 276 -2.51 14.22 20.96
C VAL A 276 -3.25 13.41 22.02
N LYS A 277 -3.75 14.08 23.07
CA LYS A 277 -4.73 13.52 24.01
C LYS A 277 -5.92 13.00 23.20
N THR A 278 -5.98 11.71 22.93
CA THR A 278 -7.15 11.06 22.34
C THR A 278 -8.24 11.01 23.39
N GLU A 279 -9.36 11.69 23.12
CA GLU A 279 -10.53 11.64 23.98
C GLU A 279 -11.29 10.36 23.69
N ALA A 280 -11.39 9.47 24.67
CA ALA A 280 -12.25 8.29 24.60
C ALA A 280 -13.67 8.64 25.08
N GLY A 281 -14.69 7.90 24.63
CA GLY A 281 -16.06 8.16 25.08
C GLY A 281 -17.11 7.28 24.43
N VAL A 282 -18.37 7.56 24.77
CA VAL A 282 -19.57 6.93 24.22
C VAL A 282 -20.27 7.91 23.30
N TYR A 283 -20.75 7.42 22.16
CA TYR A 283 -21.50 8.19 21.18
C TYR A 283 -22.79 7.48 20.81
N GLN A 284 -23.72 8.23 20.22
CA GLN A 284 -24.94 7.70 19.63
C GLN A 284 -25.09 8.10 18.17
N ILE A 285 -25.80 7.26 17.41
CA ILE A 285 -26.37 7.58 16.10
C ILE A 285 -27.88 7.52 16.24
N ARG A 286 -28.55 8.66 16.09
CA ARG A 286 -30.01 8.80 16.20
C ARG A 286 -30.62 8.92 14.81
N ASN A 287 -31.62 8.11 14.52
CA ASN A 287 -32.51 8.33 13.39
C ASN A 287 -33.57 9.37 13.79
N LYS A 288 -33.58 10.53 13.13
CA LYS A 288 -34.47 11.65 13.42
C LYS A 288 -35.92 11.40 12.99
N GLN A 289 -36.17 10.40 12.14
CA GLN A 289 -37.50 10.10 11.63
C GLN A 289 -38.29 9.14 12.52
N ASN A 290 -37.64 8.09 13.03
CA ASN A 290 -38.30 7.06 13.85
C ASN A 290 -37.82 7.04 15.31
N GLY A 291 -36.82 7.85 15.67
CA GLY A 291 -36.29 7.95 17.02
C GLY A 291 -35.37 6.81 17.45
N LYS A 292 -35.07 5.84 16.56
CA LYS A 292 -34.19 4.72 16.87
C LYS A 292 -32.76 5.18 17.15
N LEU A 293 -32.13 4.55 18.13
CA LEU A 293 -30.80 4.88 18.60
C LEU A 293 -29.82 3.72 18.37
N TYR A 294 -28.58 4.05 18.04
CA TYR A 294 -27.43 3.14 18.13
C TYR A 294 -26.41 3.75 19.07
N VAL A 295 -25.97 3.02 20.09
CA VAL A 295 -25.00 3.50 21.10
C VAL A 295 -23.77 2.61 21.05
N ALA A 296 -22.58 3.22 21.05
CA ALA A 296 -21.31 2.49 21.08
C ALA A 296 -20.21 3.32 21.76
N SER A 297 -19.16 2.64 22.24
CA SER A 297 -17.95 3.30 22.76
C SER A 297 -16.80 3.29 21.74
N THR A 298 -15.93 4.29 21.85
CA THR A 298 -14.66 4.34 21.10
C THR A 298 -13.52 4.86 21.98
N PRO A 299 -12.30 4.31 21.85
CA PRO A 299 -11.11 4.85 22.49
C PRO A 299 -10.66 6.19 21.88
N ASN A 300 -11.20 6.58 20.72
CA ASN A 300 -10.89 7.85 20.07
C ASN A 300 -12.15 8.44 19.42
N LEU A 301 -12.73 9.49 20.02
CA LEU A 301 -13.93 10.16 19.51
C LEU A 301 -13.73 10.78 18.11
N LYS A 302 -12.49 11.04 17.66
CA LYS A 302 -12.24 11.45 16.27
C LYS A 302 -12.56 10.34 15.25
N SER A 303 -12.65 9.07 15.68
CA SER A 303 -13.00 7.94 14.81
C SER A 303 -14.49 7.90 14.44
N ILE A 304 -15.32 8.75 15.05
CA ILE A 304 -16.78 8.79 14.80
C ILE A 304 -17.06 9.17 13.33
N ASN A 305 -16.29 10.08 12.74
CA ASN A 305 -16.40 10.43 11.32
C ASN A 305 -16.19 9.20 10.40
N GLY A 306 -15.38 8.23 10.85
CA GLY A 306 -15.20 6.96 10.15
C GLY A 306 -16.44 6.07 10.15
N GLN A 307 -17.32 6.18 11.16
CA GLN A 307 -18.59 5.44 11.22
C GLN A 307 -19.57 5.93 10.15
N GLN A 308 -19.66 7.25 9.98
CA GLN A 308 -20.45 7.89 8.92
C GLN A 308 -19.94 7.49 7.53
N PHE A 309 -18.62 7.48 7.34
CA PHE A 309 -18.01 7.00 6.10
C PHE A 309 -18.36 5.53 5.80
N MET A 310 -18.28 4.64 6.79
CA MET A 310 -18.68 3.23 6.61
C MET A 310 -20.16 3.07 6.26
N LEU A 311 -21.04 3.88 6.87
CA LEU A 311 -22.47 3.89 6.56
C LEU A 311 -22.73 4.36 5.12
N ASN A 312 -22.00 5.39 4.65
CA ASN A 312 -22.08 5.87 3.26
C ASN A 312 -21.54 4.85 2.25
N MET A 313 -20.55 4.03 2.64
CA MET A 313 -19.97 2.98 1.79
C MET A 313 -20.69 1.64 1.88
N GLY A 314 -21.76 1.51 2.68
CA GLY A 314 -22.52 0.26 2.81
C GLY A 314 -21.81 -0.83 3.62
N SER A 315 -20.79 -0.49 4.42
CA SER A 315 -19.90 -1.45 5.09
C SER A 315 -20.02 -1.46 6.62
N HIS A 316 -21.02 -0.77 7.19
CA HIS A 316 -21.22 -0.71 8.63
C HIS A 316 -21.64 -2.07 9.20
N ARG A 317 -21.11 -2.43 10.39
CA ARG A 317 -21.32 -3.74 11.02
C ARG A 317 -22.77 -3.98 11.45
N ASN A 318 -23.48 -2.91 11.82
CA ASN A 318 -24.88 -2.98 12.18
C ASN A 318 -25.75 -2.94 10.92
N ARG A 319 -26.31 -4.10 10.53
CA ARG A 319 -27.09 -4.24 9.30
C ARG A 319 -28.41 -3.48 9.32
N ALA A 320 -29.10 -3.42 10.47
CA ALA A 320 -30.37 -2.70 10.59
C ALA A 320 -30.16 -1.18 10.43
N LEU A 321 -29.16 -0.63 11.11
CA LEU A 321 -28.77 0.76 10.93
C LEU A 321 -28.29 1.04 9.50
N GLN A 322 -27.48 0.15 8.91
CA GLN A 322 -26.99 0.29 7.54
C GLN A 322 -28.11 0.31 6.50
N GLN A 323 -29.13 -0.54 6.69
CA GLN A 323 -30.27 -0.63 5.79
C GLN A 323 -31.09 0.66 5.86
N GLU A 324 -31.49 1.10 7.06
CA GLU A 324 -32.24 2.35 7.21
C GLU A 324 -31.43 3.58 6.77
N TRP A 325 -30.10 3.58 6.95
CA TRP A 325 -29.22 4.63 6.43
C TRP A 325 -29.21 4.69 4.90
N ALA A 326 -29.17 3.54 4.23
CA ALA A 326 -29.22 3.48 2.77
C ALA A 326 -30.59 3.92 2.22
N GLU A 327 -31.68 3.66 2.95
CA GLU A 327 -33.05 4.01 2.55
C GLU A 327 -33.37 5.50 2.78
N LEU A 328 -32.97 6.06 3.92
CA LEU A 328 -33.37 7.41 4.35
C LEU A 328 -32.28 8.48 4.09
N GLY A 329 -31.04 8.05 3.85
CA GLY A 329 -29.88 8.91 3.62
C GLY A 329 -29.34 9.57 4.87
N GLU A 330 -28.10 10.07 4.79
CA GLU A 330 -27.36 10.70 5.90
C GLU A 330 -28.15 11.81 6.62
N HIS A 331 -28.91 12.62 5.87
CA HIS A 331 -29.67 13.72 6.44
C HIS A 331 -30.74 13.28 7.46
N ALA A 332 -31.18 12.01 7.42
CA ALA A 332 -32.13 11.45 8.37
C ALA A 332 -31.50 11.07 9.71
N PHE A 333 -30.16 11.08 9.82
CA PHE A 333 -29.44 10.65 11.01
C PHE A 333 -28.65 11.79 11.63
N GLU A 334 -28.29 11.60 12.89
CA GLU A 334 -27.48 12.53 13.67
C GLU A 334 -26.54 11.76 14.57
N ILE A 335 -25.27 12.15 14.60
CA ILE A 335 -24.24 11.50 15.39
C ILE A 335 -23.78 12.45 16.50
N GLU A 336 -23.89 12.01 17.75
CA GLU A 336 -23.65 12.85 18.93
C GLU A 336 -22.76 12.11 19.93
N VAL A 337 -21.85 12.83 20.58
CA VAL A 337 -21.08 12.31 21.72
C VAL A 337 -21.94 12.41 22.97
N LEU A 338 -22.21 11.27 23.62
CA LEU A 338 -23.00 11.19 24.84
C LEU A 338 -22.17 11.53 26.07
N GLU A 339 -20.99 10.91 26.19
CA GLU A 339 -20.12 11.12 27.35
C GLU A 339 -18.65 10.87 27.01
N LYS A 340 -17.79 11.79 27.43
CA LYS A 340 -16.33 11.62 27.35
C LYS A 340 -15.83 10.89 28.60
N LEU A 341 -15.00 9.87 28.41
CA LEU A 341 -14.38 9.13 29.49
C LEU A 341 -13.40 10.04 30.25
N LYS A 342 -13.67 10.25 31.54
CA LYS A 342 -12.75 10.97 32.43
C LYS A 342 -11.66 10.00 32.91
N VAL A 343 -10.45 10.17 32.37
CA VAL A 343 -9.26 9.45 32.85
C VAL A 343 -8.63 10.26 33.99
N PRO A 344 -8.47 9.70 35.21
CA PRO A 344 -7.77 10.38 36.30
C PRO A 344 -6.32 10.66 35.91
N GLU A 345 -5.89 11.92 36.01
CA GLU A 345 -4.51 12.30 35.68
C GLU A 345 -3.52 11.60 36.61
N GLY A 346 -2.49 10.96 36.03
CA GLY A 346 -1.37 10.38 36.79
C GLY A 346 -1.58 8.95 37.30
N ASN A 347 -2.57 8.19 36.82
CA ASN A 347 -2.71 6.76 37.14
C ASN A 347 -2.32 5.86 35.94
N PRO A 348 -1.09 5.30 35.91
CA PRO A 348 -0.62 4.41 34.84
C PRO A 348 -1.35 3.06 34.77
N PHE A 349 -2.12 2.72 35.81
CA PHE A 349 -2.85 1.46 35.94
C PHE A 349 -4.34 1.60 35.68
N PHE A 350 -4.81 2.75 35.17
CA PHE A 350 -6.21 2.94 34.83
C PHE A 350 -6.57 2.12 33.59
N ASP A 351 -7.40 1.09 33.77
CA ASP A 351 -7.94 0.30 32.65
C ASP A 351 -9.03 1.10 31.92
N ALA A 352 -8.61 1.93 30.97
CA ALA A 352 -9.51 2.72 30.13
C ALA A 352 -10.47 1.85 29.32
N LYS A 353 -10.11 0.60 29.00
CA LYS A 353 -10.95 -0.32 28.24
C LYS A 353 -12.11 -0.85 29.08
N ASP A 354 -11.84 -1.23 30.33
CA ASP A 354 -12.89 -1.63 31.28
C ASP A 354 -13.80 -0.45 31.65
N ALA A 355 -13.23 0.74 31.86
CA ALA A 355 -14.00 1.94 32.15
C ALA A 355 -14.91 2.36 30.99
N LEU A 356 -14.45 2.26 29.72
CA LEU A 356 -15.29 2.49 28.54
C LEU A 356 -16.42 1.47 28.45
N LYS A 357 -16.14 0.20 28.70
CA LYS A 357 -17.14 -0.85 28.64
C LYS A 357 -18.24 -0.65 29.68
N LYS A 358 -17.87 -0.23 30.89
CA LYS A 358 -18.83 0.14 31.95
C LYS A 358 -19.64 1.38 31.57
N LEU A 359 -19.00 2.38 30.96
CA LEU A 359 -19.66 3.59 30.50
C LEU A 359 -20.68 3.28 29.41
N GLU A 360 -20.30 2.47 28.42
CA GLU A 360 -21.18 1.97 27.37
C GLU A 360 -22.38 1.20 27.96
N ALA A 361 -22.13 0.28 28.88
CA ALA A 361 -23.18 -0.49 29.53
C ALA A 361 -24.18 0.41 30.27
N SER A 362 -23.71 1.45 30.98
CA SER A 362 -24.59 2.39 31.68
C SER A 362 -25.47 3.20 30.71
N TRP A 363 -24.96 3.55 29.54
CA TRP A 363 -25.71 4.26 28.50
C TRP A 363 -26.68 3.33 27.77
N LEU A 364 -26.29 2.08 27.54
CA LEU A 364 -27.17 1.05 26.99
C LEU A 364 -28.35 0.74 27.93
N GLU A 365 -28.10 0.69 29.24
CA GLU A 365 -29.16 0.51 30.24
C GLU A 365 -30.10 1.73 30.28
N LYS A 366 -29.54 2.93 30.31
CA LYS A 366 -30.30 4.18 30.39
C LYS A 366 -31.15 4.47 29.16
N LEU A 367 -30.61 4.26 27.96
CA LEU A 367 -31.29 4.56 26.69
C LEU A 367 -32.07 3.37 26.14
N SER A 368 -31.78 2.15 26.60
CA SER A 368 -32.36 0.91 26.10
C SER A 368 -32.50 0.88 24.57
N PRO A 369 -31.41 1.13 23.80
CA PRO A 369 -31.44 1.28 22.35
C PRO A 369 -31.53 -0.08 21.62
N TYR A 370 -32.32 -0.99 22.17
CA TYR A 370 -32.56 -2.33 21.64
C TYR A 370 -33.88 -2.35 20.87
N GLU A 371 -34.08 -3.34 20.00
CA GLU A 371 -35.35 -3.54 19.30
C GLU A 371 -36.54 -3.55 20.28
N PRO A 372 -37.63 -2.79 20.02
CA PRO A 372 -37.95 -2.06 18.79
C PRO A 372 -37.42 -0.62 18.70
N ASN A 373 -36.78 -0.12 19.76
CA ASN A 373 -36.47 1.31 19.96
C ASN A 373 -35.04 1.69 19.57
N GLY A 374 -34.24 0.76 19.06
CA GLY A 374 -32.89 1.05 18.60
C GLY A 374 -32.24 -0.10 17.86
N TYR A 375 -31.01 0.12 17.45
CA TYR A 375 -30.26 -0.77 16.58
C TYR A 375 -29.30 -1.69 17.33
N ASN A 376 -29.09 -1.50 18.64
CA ASN A 376 -28.20 -2.36 19.41
C ASN A 376 -28.79 -3.76 19.57
N THR A 377 -27.95 -4.77 19.45
CA THR A 377 -28.30 -6.16 19.76
C THR A 377 -27.98 -6.45 21.22
N LEU A 378 -28.90 -7.13 21.91
CA LEU A 378 -28.68 -7.66 23.27
C LEU A 378 -27.53 -8.68 23.32
#